data_AF-A0A929NSD5-F1
#
_entry.id   AF-A0A929NSD5-F1
#
_cell.length_a   1.000
_cell.length_b   1.000
_cell.length_c   1.000
_cell.angle_alpha   90.00
_cell.angle_beta   90.00
_cell.angle_gamma   90.00
#
_symmetry.space_group_name_H-M   'P 1'
#
loop_
_entity.id
_entity.type
_entity.pdbx_description
1 polymer ?
#
loop_
_entity_poly.entity_id
_entity_poly.type
_entity_poly.pdbx_seq_one_letter_code
_entity_poly.pdbx_strand_id
1 'polypeptide(L)'
;MAHSHEEGDYLFVHAGIRPGRAARTQTPQDMMWIRDGFLDSAADHGRIVVHGHFIEYRPEERPNRIGIDTGAFATGRLTALALQGTTHRFLST
;
A
#
# COMPACT_ATOMS: atom_id res chain seq x y z
N MET A 1 -9.70 16.08 4.97
CA MET A 1 -10.22 14.86 4.30
C MET A 1 -9.47 13.67 4.87
N ALA A 2 -10.03 12.46 4.83
CA ALA A 2 -9.30 11.26 5.24
C ALA A 2 -8.24 10.91 4.16
N HIS A 3 -7.01 10.61 4.60
CA HIS A 3 -5.88 10.23 3.73
C HIS A 3 -5.60 8.72 3.74
N SER A 4 -6.41 7.97 4.48
CA SER A 4 -6.35 6.52 4.61
C SER A 4 -7.70 5.93 4.98
N HIS A 5 -7.83 4.62 4.85
CA HIS A 5 -8.97 3.82 5.30
C HIS A 5 -8.47 2.53 5.97
N GLU A 6 -9.20 2.04 6.97
CA GLU A 6 -8.85 0.84 7.73
C GLU A 6 -10.02 -0.14 7.68
N GLU A 7 -9.74 -1.40 7.34
CA GLU A 7 -10.73 -2.49 7.32
C GLU A 7 -10.01 -3.78 7.72
N GLY A 8 -10.45 -4.41 8.82
CA GLY A 8 -9.80 -5.57 9.40
C GLY A 8 -8.29 -5.37 9.59
N ASP A 9 -7.50 -6.27 9.00
CA ASP A 9 -6.04 -6.30 9.08
C ASP A 9 -5.35 -5.39 8.05
N TYR A 10 -6.11 -4.59 7.28
CA TYR A 10 -5.58 -3.77 6.18
C TYR A 10 -5.66 -2.27 6.46
N LEU A 11 -4.62 -1.56 6.01
CA LEU A 11 -4.59 -0.10 5.93
C LEU A 11 -4.42 0.31 4.46
N PHE A 12 -5.39 1.03 3.92
CA PHE A 12 -5.34 1.57 2.56
C PHE A 12 -4.84 3.00 2.59
N VAL A 13 -3.79 3.29 1.83
CA VAL A 13 -3.15 4.62 1.79
C VAL A 13 -2.56 4.86 0.40
N HIS A 14 -2.40 6.12 -0.02
CA HIS A 14 -1.89 6.42 -1.36
C HIS A 14 -0.44 5.95 -1.57
N ALA A 15 0.49 6.42 -0.73
CA ALA A 15 1.92 6.12 -0.87
C ALA A 15 2.43 5.11 0.16
N GLY A 16 2.13 5.31 1.45
CA GLY A 16 2.64 4.44 2.50
C GLY A 16 2.53 5.06 3.88
N ILE A 17 3.30 4.54 4.83
CA ILE A 17 3.35 5.07 6.19
C ILE A 17 4.79 5.14 6.69
N ARG A 18 5.07 6.02 7.67
CA ARG A 18 6.34 5.99 8.39
C ARG A 18 6.38 4.77 9.32
N PRO A 19 7.34 3.83 9.17
CA PRO A 19 7.46 2.69 10.07
C PRO A 19 7.65 3.11 11.53
N GLY A 20 7.14 2.32 12.47
CA GLY A 20 7.22 2.60 13.91
C GLY A 20 6.27 3.68 14.42
N ARG A 21 5.47 4.30 13.53
CA ARG A 21 4.39 5.22 13.93
C ARG A 21 3.03 4.57 13.73
N ALA A 22 2.14 4.74 14.71
CA ALA A 22 0.76 4.27 14.60
C ALA A 22 0.04 4.94 13.42
N ALA A 23 -0.91 4.25 12.79
CA ALA A 23 -1.67 4.77 11.65
C ALA A 23 -2.32 6.14 11.92
N ARG A 24 -2.89 6.33 13.12
CA ARG A 24 -3.50 7.62 13.55
C ARG A 24 -2.52 8.77 13.74
N THR A 25 -1.22 8.51 13.81
CA THR A 25 -0.17 9.53 14.03
C THR A 25 0.70 9.76 12.79
N GLN A 26 0.31 9.16 11.66
CA GLN A 26 0.87 9.44 10.34
C GLN A 26 0.49 10.85 9.89
N THR A 27 1.39 11.50 9.17
CA THR A 27 1.10 12.81 8.59
C THR A 27 0.47 12.65 7.20
N PRO A 28 -0.37 13.59 6.75
CA PRO A 28 -0.84 13.63 5.36
C PRO A 28 0.32 13.60 4.34
N GLN A 29 1.44 14.24 4.67
CA GLN A 29 2.62 14.26 3.81
C GLN A 29 3.21 12.87 3.63
N ASP A 30 3.38 12.11 4.72
CA ASP A 30 3.89 10.74 4.64
C ASP A 30 2.91 9.85 3.86
N MET A 31 1.62 9.93 4.18
CA MET A 31 0.58 9.12 3.53
C MET A 31 0.47 9.38 2.02
N MET A 32 0.80 10.58 1.56
CA MET A 32 0.71 10.95 0.15
C MET A 32 2.04 10.84 -0.61
N TRP A 33 3.19 10.92 0.06
CA TRP A 33 4.46 11.15 -0.64
C TRP A 33 5.67 10.44 -0.04
N ILE A 34 5.52 9.64 1.01
CA ILE A 34 6.67 8.91 1.56
C ILE A 34 7.31 8.03 0.49
N ARG A 35 8.64 7.92 0.52
CA ARG A 35 9.44 7.04 -0.33
C ARG A 35 10.41 6.23 0.51
N ASP A 36 11.37 6.94 1.06
CA ASP A 36 12.50 6.35 1.76
C ASP A 36 12.06 5.72 3.09
N GLY A 37 12.60 4.54 3.35
CA GLY A 37 12.41 3.81 4.60
C GLY A 37 11.10 3.05 4.71
N PHE A 38 10.06 3.34 3.91
CA PHE A 38 8.83 2.55 3.89
C PHE A 38 8.99 1.29 3.01
N LEU A 39 9.44 1.45 1.76
CA LEU A 39 9.58 0.32 0.82
C LEU A 39 10.61 -0.72 1.25
N ASP A 40 11.63 -0.33 2.00
CA ASP A 40 12.65 -1.28 2.48
C ASP A 40 12.35 -1.79 3.89
N SER A 41 11.28 -1.31 4.53
CA SER A 41 10.91 -1.73 5.87
C SER A 41 10.41 -3.17 5.89
N ALA A 42 10.95 -3.96 6.81
CA ALA A 42 10.38 -5.23 7.24
C ALA A 42 9.65 -5.11 8.59
N ALA A 43 9.46 -3.90 9.10
CA ALA A 43 8.78 -3.70 10.38
C ALA A 43 7.31 -4.13 10.28
N ASP A 44 6.84 -4.79 11.33
CA ASP A 44 5.41 -5.01 11.52
C ASP A 44 4.72 -3.67 11.78
N HIS A 45 3.72 -3.36 10.97
CA HIS A 45 2.94 -2.13 11.08
C HIS A 45 1.65 -2.32 11.90
N GLY A 46 1.42 -3.54 12.40
CA GLY A 46 0.19 -3.99 13.02
C GLY A 46 -0.93 -4.26 12.01
N ARG A 47 -0.67 -4.02 10.71
CA ARG A 47 -1.58 -4.18 9.57
C ARG A 47 -0.79 -4.37 8.28
N ILE A 48 -1.42 -4.94 7.27
CA ILE A 48 -0.92 -4.96 5.89
C ILE A 48 -1.26 -3.63 5.22
N VAL A 49 -0.23 -2.89 4.82
CA VAL A 49 -0.41 -1.58 4.15
C VAL A 49 -0.62 -1.78 2.65
N VAL A 50 -1.82 -1.53 2.16
CA VAL A 50 -2.13 -1.53 0.71
C VAL A 50 -1.88 -0.14 0.16
N HIS A 51 -0.99 -0.03 -0.84
CA HIS A 51 -0.56 1.26 -1.36
C HIS A 51 -0.32 1.27 -2.88
N GLY A 52 -0.21 2.47 -3.42
CA GLY A 52 0.26 2.75 -4.78
C GLY A 52 1.50 3.64 -4.75
N HIS A 53 1.50 4.70 -5.59
CA HIS A 53 2.53 5.73 -5.71
C HIS A 53 3.87 5.28 -6.33
N PHE A 54 4.27 4.03 -6.09
CA PHE A 54 5.49 3.44 -6.64
C PHE A 54 5.16 2.45 -7.74
N ILE A 55 5.60 2.80 -8.94
CA ILE A 55 5.35 2.02 -10.14
C ILE A 55 6.24 0.79 -10.13
N GLU A 56 5.63 -0.38 -10.17
CA GLU A 56 6.32 -1.67 -10.32
C GLU A 56 5.80 -2.46 -11.51
N TYR A 57 6.63 -3.30 -12.13
CA TYR A 57 6.18 -4.13 -13.26
C TYR A 57 5.23 -5.26 -12.83
N ARG A 58 5.09 -5.57 -11.55
CA ARG A 58 4.09 -6.50 -11.02
C ARG A 58 3.61 -5.99 -9.66
N PRO A 59 2.41 -6.39 -9.22
CA PRO A 59 2.03 -6.14 -7.84
C PRO A 59 3.08 -6.75 -6.92
N GLU A 60 3.44 -6.04 -5.87
CA GLU A 60 4.38 -6.51 -4.87
C GLU A 60 3.62 -6.91 -3.62
N GLU A 61 3.78 -8.15 -3.18
CA GLU A 61 3.18 -8.64 -1.94
C GLU A 61 4.29 -8.97 -0.94
N ARG A 62 4.22 -8.33 0.23
CA ARG A 62 5.09 -8.60 1.38
C ARG A 62 4.23 -8.78 2.64
N PRO A 63 4.76 -9.40 3.71
CA PRO A 63 3.99 -9.63 4.94
C PRO A 63 3.43 -8.35 5.58
N ASN A 64 4.05 -7.19 5.36
CA ASN A 64 3.66 -5.92 5.95
C ASN A 64 3.05 -4.91 4.96
N ARG A 65 3.06 -5.20 3.64
CA ARG A 65 2.52 -4.30 2.62
C ARG A 65 2.18 -4.97 1.31
N ILE A 66 1.28 -4.36 0.55
CA ILE A 66 0.94 -4.76 -0.82
C ILE A 66 0.95 -3.52 -1.72
N GLY A 67 1.84 -3.50 -2.71
CA GLY A 67 1.92 -2.46 -3.73
C GLY A 67 1.15 -2.87 -4.99
N ILE A 68 0.18 -2.05 -5.42
CA ILE A 68 -0.67 -2.35 -6.58
C ILE A 68 -0.50 -1.38 -7.77
N ASP A 69 0.37 -0.38 -7.65
CA ASP A 69 0.61 0.56 -8.73
C ASP A 69 1.53 -0.07 -9.80
N THR A 70 0.89 -0.61 -10.84
CA THR A 70 1.58 -1.17 -11.99
C THR A 70 1.77 -0.18 -13.14
N GLY A 71 1.65 1.11 -12.85
CA GLY A 71 1.89 2.19 -13.81
C GLY A 71 0.86 2.22 -14.93
N ALA A 72 -0.43 2.18 -14.62
CA ALA A 72 -1.51 2.14 -15.63
C ALA A 72 -1.38 3.25 -16.69
N PHE A 73 -0.90 4.45 -16.32
CA PHE A 73 -0.68 5.55 -17.26
C PHE A 73 0.47 5.29 -18.25
N ALA A 74 1.46 4.49 -17.88
CA ALA A 74 2.65 4.23 -18.68
C ALA A 74 2.58 2.88 -19.42
N THR A 75 1.95 1.88 -18.79
CA THR A 75 1.90 0.50 -19.28
C THR A 75 0.55 0.12 -19.86
N GLY A 76 -0.49 0.93 -19.63
CA GLY A 76 -1.88 0.58 -19.94
C GLY A 76 -2.49 -0.47 -19.01
N ARG A 77 -1.74 -1.00 -18.04
CA ARG A 77 -2.19 -2.07 -17.15
C ARG A 77 -2.64 -1.53 -15.81
N LEU A 78 -3.96 -1.56 -15.59
CA LEU A 78 -4.56 -1.27 -14.30
C LEU A 78 -4.61 -2.55 -13.45
N THR A 79 -4.09 -2.49 -12.24
CA THR A 79 -4.10 -3.60 -11.28
C THR A 79 -5.14 -3.35 -10.18
N ALA A 80 -5.89 -4.39 -9.82
CA ALA A 80 -6.76 -4.42 -8.65
C ALA A 80 -6.40 -5.60 -7.74
N LEU A 81 -6.60 -5.41 -6.44
CA LEU A 81 -6.44 -6.43 -5.41
C LEU A 81 -7.81 -6.77 -4.82
N ALA A 82 -8.23 -8.03 -4.94
CA ALA A 82 -9.40 -8.56 -4.27
C ALA A 82 -8.98 -9.25 -2.96
N LEU A 83 -9.61 -8.85 -1.85
CA LEU A 83 -9.35 -9.35 -0.50
C LEU A 83 -10.55 -10.14 0.00
N GLN A 84 -10.32 -11.37 0.47
CA GLN A 84 -11.34 -12.21 1.12
C GLN A 84 -10.72 -12.90 2.34
N GLY A 85 -10.92 -12.33 3.53
CA GLY A 85 -10.16 -12.73 4.71
C GLY A 85 -8.66 -12.57 4.43
N THR A 86 -7.89 -13.65 4.59
CA THR A 86 -6.45 -13.69 4.28
C THR A 86 -6.13 -14.08 2.83
N THR A 87 -7.14 -14.31 1.99
CA THR A 87 -6.93 -14.66 0.58
C THR A 87 -6.79 -13.39 -0.25
N HIS A 88 -5.70 -13.33 -1.03
CA HIS A 88 -5.42 -12.24 -1.97
C HIS A 88 -5.51 -12.74 -3.40
N ARG A 89 -6.15 -11.96 -4.28
CA ARG A 89 -6.16 -12.21 -5.72
C ARG A 89 -5.93 -10.92 -6.49
N PHE A 90 -4.93 -10.91 -7.37
CA PHE A 90 -4.67 -9.81 -8.28
C PHE A 90 -5.46 -9.97 -9.58
N LEU A 91 -5.96 -8.85 -10.08
CA LEU A 91 -6.64 -8.70 -11.36
C LEU A 91 -5.94 -7.61 -12.15
N SER A 92 -5.80 -7.79 -13.45
CA SER A 92 -5.34 -6.71 -14.33
C SER A 92 -6.01 -6.76 -15.70
N THR A 93 -6.09 -5.61 -16.35
CA THR A 93 -6.51 -5.48 -17.77
C THR A 93 -5.53 -6.13 -18.73
#